data_AF-A0A4Q3NBL8-F1
#
_entry.id   AF-A0A4Q3NBL8-F1
#
_cell.length_a   1.000
_cell.length_b   1.000
_cell.length_c   1.000
_cell.angle_alpha   90.00
_cell.angle_beta   90.00
_cell.angle_gamma   90.00
#
_symmetry.space_group_name_H-M   'P 1'
#
loop_
_entity.id
_entity.type
_entity.pdbx_description
1 polymer ?
#
loop_
_entity_poly.entity_id
_entity_poly.type
_entity_poly.pdbx_seq_one_letter_code
_entity_poly.pdbx_strand_id
1 'polypeptide(L)'
;MRNTFAATALLAIASWAHALQITSLSPQGEAAQVRQVVAKFDEAAVNFGDPKAPAPLTLSCSDAQAGKGNGRWISDREWAWQFENDLPPGVSCSLQVRAGFQSPKGVALAANSYKFNTGGPFVQQVRPGTYQRIDEEQFFVLQLNGPATLASLQSNVW
;
A
#
# COMPACT_ATOMS: atom_id res chain seq x y z
N MET A 1 41.82 -5.86 61.58
CA MET A 1 41.61 -6.46 60.24
C MET A 1 40.39 -5.80 59.64
N ARG A 2 40.55 -5.03 58.56
CA ARG A 2 39.54 -4.12 57.98
C ARG A 2 39.16 -4.69 56.61
N ASN A 3 38.02 -5.36 56.50
CA ASN A 3 37.52 -5.89 55.24
C ASN A 3 36.68 -4.81 54.54
N THR A 4 37.24 -4.22 53.50
CA THR A 4 36.54 -3.32 52.57
C THR A 4 35.73 -4.15 51.57
N PHE A 5 34.40 -4.10 51.67
CA PHE A 5 33.50 -4.55 50.62
C PHE A 5 33.38 -3.43 49.57
N ALA A 6 33.87 -3.67 48.35
CA ALA A 6 33.65 -2.79 47.20
C ALA A 6 32.45 -3.33 46.40
N ALA A 7 31.31 -2.64 46.48
CA ALA A 7 30.13 -2.93 45.68
C ALA A 7 30.22 -2.15 44.37
N THR A 8 30.45 -2.84 43.26
CA THR A 8 30.51 -2.27 41.92
C THR A 8 29.09 -2.22 41.34
N ALA A 9 28.48 -1.03 41.28
CA ALA A 9 27.19 -0.81 40.65
C ALA A 9 27.33 -0.72 39.12
N LEU A 10 26.81 -1.71 38.40
CA LEU A 10 26.68 -1.67 36.93
C LEU A 10 25.47 -0.78 36.56
N LEU A 11 25.71 0.42 36.03
CA LEU A 11 24.67 1.19 35.34
C LEU A 11 24.44 0.58 33.95
N ALA A 12 23.30 -0.08 33.77
CA ALA A 12 22.83 -0.49 32.45
C ALA A 12 22.34 0.76 31.68
N ILE A 13 23.12 1.20 30.70
CA ILE A 13 22.72 2.24 29.76
C ILE A 13 21.77 1.58 28.75
N ALA A 14 20.46 1.74 28.95
CA ALA A 14 19.49 1.30 27.96
C ALA A 14 19.61 2.19 26.72
N SER A 15 20.21 1.67 25.65
CA SER A 15 20.18 2.30 24.34
C SER A 15 18.74 2.26 23.81
N TRP A 16 18.14 3.44 23.68
CA TRP A 16 16.85 3.59 23.01
C TRP A 16 17.08 3.35 21.52
N ALA A 17 16.86 2.12 21.07
CA ALA A 17 16.87 1.78 19.66
C ALA A 17 15.60 2.35 19.01
N HIS A 18 15.70 3.56 18.46
CA HIS A 18 14.63 4.12 17.63
C HIS A 18 14.55 3.29 16.35
N ALA A 19 13.45 2.57 16.17
CA ALA A 19 13.19 1.82 14.94
C ALA A 19 12.80 2.78 13.80
N LEU A 20 13.21 2.48 12.57
CA LEU A 20 12.77 3.18 11.37
C LEU A 20 11.24 3.02 11.26
N GLN A 21 10.54 4.09 10.93
CA GLN A 21 9.08 4.10 10.83
C GLN A 21 8.62 4.44 9.42
N ILE A 22 7.49 3.85 9.03
CA ILE A 22 6.70 4.37 7.90
C ILE A 22 5.83 5.49 8.45
N THR A 23 6.02 6.70 7.95
CA THR A 23 5.24 7.89 8.33
C THR A 23 3.94 7.97 7.55
N SER A 24 3.93 7.44 6.33
CA SER A 24 2.76 7.44 5.45
C SER A 24 2.84 6.27 4.49
N LEU A 25 1.72 5.59 4.29
CA LEU A 25 1.51 4.65 3.20
C LEU A 25 0.21 5.00 2.49
N SER A 26 0.26 5.10 1.16
CA SER A 26 -0.90 5.43 0.34
C SER A 26 -0.99 4.47 -0.85
N PRO A 27 -2.19 3.97 -1.21
CA PRO A 27 -3.48 4.20 -0.55
C PRO A 27 -3.68 3.36 0.73
N GLN A 28 -4.69 3.71 1.53
CA GLN A 28 -5.21 2.91 2.65
C GLN A 28 -6.74 2.91 2.62
N GLY A 29 -7.36 1.82 3.09
CA GLY A 29 -8.82 1.69 3.04
C GLY A 29 -9.33 1.44 1.61
N GLU A 30 -10.44 2.08 1.23
CA GLU A 30 -10.99 1.97 -0.12
C GLU A 30 -10.45 3.09 -1.02
N ALA A 31 -9.90 2.74 -2.19
CA ALA A 31 -9.41 3.69 -3.17
C ALA A 31 -9.65 3.18 -4.60
N ALA A 32 -10.33 3.96 -5.43
CA ALA A 32 -10.53 3.62 -6.83
C ALA A 32 -9.25 3.86 -7.64
N GLN A 33 -9.10 3.14 -8.77
CA GLN A 33 -8.06 3.39 -9.78
C GLN A 33 -6.63 3.43 -9.22
N VAL A 34 -6.26 2.40 -8.46
CA VAL A 34 -4.94 2.32 -7.85
C VAL A 34 -3.90 1.87 -8.89
N ARG A 35 -3.01 2.81 -9.24
CA ARG A 35 -1.85 2.56 -10.12
C ARG A 35 -0.56 2.31 -9.35
N GLN A 36 -0.45 2.80 -8.13
CA GLN A 36 0.77 2.71 -7.33
C GLN A 36 0.48 2.69 -5.83
N VAL A 37 1.38 2.06 -5.07
CA VAL A 37 1.47 2.21 -3.61
C VAL A 37 2.75 2.97 -3.29
N VAL A 38 2.69 3.94 -2.39
CA VAL A 38 3.84 4.73 -1.97
C VAL A 38 3.99 4.64 -0.45
N ALA A 39 5.19 4.28 0.01
CA ALA A 39 5.59 4.27 1.40
C ALA A 39 6.66 5.33 1.65
N LYS A 40 6.44 6.16 2.69
CA LYS A 40 7.36 7.22 3.12
C LYS A 40 7.92 6.91 4.50
N PHE A 41 9.18 7.22 4.71
CA PHE A 41 9.92 6.89 5.92
C PHE A 41 10.35 8.15 6.71
N ASP A 42 10.43 8.01 8.04
CA ASP A 42 10.87 9.07 8.97
C ASP A 42 12.37 9.37 8.88
N GLU A 43 13.17 8.45 8.35
CA GLU A 43 14.58 8.62 8.03
C GLU A 43 14.98 7.90 6.73
N ALA A 44 16.23 8.06 6.29
CA ALA A 44 16.79 7.36 5.15
C ALA A 44 16.75 5.83 5.38
N ALA A 45 15.89 5.17 4.61
CA ALA A 45 15.67 3.73 4.68
C ALA A 45 16.69 2.95 3.83
N VAL A 46 17.31 3.61 2.84
CA VAL A 46 18.37 3.07 1.97
C VAL A 46 19.42 4.13 1.66
N ASN A 47 20.54 3.73 1.08
CA ASN A 47 21.52 4.69 0.58
C ASN A 47 20.98 5.38 -0.68
N PHE A 48 21.07 6.71 -0.74
CA PHE A 48 20.64 7.44 -1.91
C PHE A 48 21.44 7.00 -3.16
N GLY A 49 20.71 6.65 -4.22
CA GLY A 49 21.31 6.19 -5.48
C GLY A 49 21.80 4.74 -5.51
N ASP A 50 21.51 3.93 -4.49
CA ASP A 50 21.85 2.50 -4.49
C ASP A 50 20.93 1.69 -5.44
N PRO A 51 21.44 1.16 -6.57
CA PRO A 51 20.63 0.40 -7.51
C PRO A 51 20.25 -1.00 -7.00
N LYS A 52 20.89 -1.48 -5.93
CA LYS A 52 20.65 -2.79 -5.32
C LYS A 52 19.85 -2.69 -4.02
N ALA A 53 19.35 -1.50 -3.69
CA ALA A 53 18.55 -1.24 -2.51
C ALA A 53 17.37 -2.23 -2.42
N PRO A 54 17.26 -3.04 -1.35
CA PRO A 54 16.20 -4.02 -1.22
C PRO A 54 14.84 -3.31 -1.08
N ALA A 55 13.77 -3.96 -1.53
CA ALA A 55 12.43 -3.43 -1.27
C ALA A 55 12.09 -3.57 0.22
N PRO A 56 11.48 -2.55 0.84
CA PRO A 56 11.17 -2.53 2.27
C PRO A 56 9.91 -3.32 2.61
N LEU A 57 9.03 -3.53 1.63
CA LEU A 57 7.71 -4.13 1.79
C LEU A 57 7.52 -5.29 0.82
N THR A 58 6.65 -6.22 1.22
CA THR A 58 6.09 -7.27 0.38
C THR A 58 4.60 -6.99 0.20
N LEU A 59 4.11 -7.05 -1.04
CA LEU A 59 2.71 -6.86 -1.40
C LEU A 59 2.06 -8.21 -1.70
N SER A 60 0.84 -8.41 -1.23
CA SER A 60 -0.02 -9.54 -1.58
C SER A 60 -1.42 -9.05 -1.89
N CYS A 61 -1.97 -9.43 -3.04
CA CYS A 61 -3.31 -9.07 -3.47
C CYS A 61 -4.18 -10.33 -3.67
N SER A 62 -5.48 -10.20 -3.50
CA SER A 62 -6.46 -11.29 -3.69
C SER A 62 -6.43 -11.85 -5.11
N ASP A 63 -6.16 -10.99 -6.10
CA ASP A 63 -5.80 -11.38 -7.46
C ASP A 63 -4.29 -11.17 -7.67
N ALA A 64 -3.56 -12.28 -7.76
CA ALA A 64 -2.11 -12.26 -7.94
C ALA A 64 -1.67 -11.71 -9.31
N GLN A 65 -2.50 -11.82 -10.36
CA GLN A 65 -2.19 -11.26 -11.67
C GLN A 65 -2.35 -9.75 -11.66
N ALA A 66 -3.43 -9.24 -11.06
CA ALA A 66 -3.63 -7.80 -10.89
C ALA A 66 -2.55 -7.16 -9.99
N GLY A 67 -2.08 -7.90 -8.96
CA GLY A 67 -1.05 -7.42 -8.05
C GLY A 67 0.37 -7.31 -8.65
N LYS A 68 0.60 -7.76 -9.88
CA LYS A 68 1.91 -7.71 -10.54
C LYS A 68 2.39 -6.28 -10.74
N GLY A 69 3.69 -6.09 -10.59
CA GLY A 69 4.31 -4.77 -10.64
C GLY A 69 5.78 -4.80 -10.27
N ASN A 70 6.35 -3.61 -10.14
CA ASN A 70 7.75 -3.40 -9.82
C ASN A 70 7.90 -2.38 -8.70
N GLY A 71 8.74 -2.71 -7.72
CA GLY A 71 9.13 -1.80 -6.65
C GLY A 71 10.32 -0.94 -7.08
N ARG A 72 10.26 0.36 -6.80
CA ARG A 72 11.38 1.30 -7.01
C ARG A 72 11.51 2.28 -5.85
N TRP A 73 12.74 2.65 -5.54
CA TRP A 73 13.03 3.78 -4.66
C TRP A 73 12.90 5.07 -5.48
N ILE A 74 12.06 6.00 -5.00
CA ILE A 74 11.90 7.35 -5.56
C ILE A 74 12.94 8.28 -4.92
N SER A 75 13.23 8.06 -3.64
CA SER A 75 14.32 8.69 -2.89
C SER A 75 14.88 7.69 -1.86
N ASP A 76 15.82 8.11 -1.02
CA ASP A 76 16.27 7.33 0.14
C ASP A 76 15.19 7.16 1.23
N ARG A 77 14.10 7.94 1.15
CA ARG A 77 13.01 7.99 2.13
C ARG A 77 11.63 7.69 1.53
N GLU A 78 11.56 7.33 0.26
CA GLU A 78 10.31 7.07 -0.43
C GLU A 78 10.46 5.88 -1.39
N TRP A 79 9.63 4.87 -1.19
CA TRP A 79 9.56 3.68 -2.03
C TRP A 79 8.17 3.55 -2.63
N ALA A 80 8.10 3.19 -3.90
CA ALA A 80 6.85 2.96 -4.58
C ALA A 80 6.78 1.56 -5.21
N TRP A 81 5.62 0.92 -5.08
CA TRP A 81 5.23 -0.22 -5.90
C TRP A 81 4.37 0.28 -7.06
N GLN A 82 4.83 0.05 -8.27
CA GLN A 82 4.13 0.42 -9.50
C GLN A 82 3.48 -0.83 -10.10
N PHE A 83 2.16 -0.88 -10.13
CA PHE A 83 1.42 -1.96 -10.79
C PHE A 83 1.60 -1.90 -12.30
N GLU A 84 1.55 -3.06 -12.97
CA GLU A 84 1.59 -3.13 -14.45
C GLU A 84 0.37 -2.42 -15.07
N ASN A 85 -0.80 -2.62 -14.49
CA ASN A 85 -2.07 -2.02 -14.89
C ASN A 85 -2.78 -1.40 -13.68
N ASP A 86 -3.78 -0.56 -13.92
CA ASP A 86 -4.66 -0.12 -12.84
C ASP A 86 -5.33 -1.34 -12.23
N LEU A 87 -5.38 -1.38 -10.90
CA LEU A 87 -6.05 -2.49 -10.24
C LEU A 87 -7.55 -2.50 -10.61
N PRO A 88 -8.10 -3.66 -11.02
CA PRO A 88 -9.52 -3.79 -11.30
C PRO A 88 -10.34 -3.61 -10.02
N PRO A 89 -11.65 -3.33 -10.13
CA PRO A 89 -12.53 -3.27 -8.97
C PRO A 89 -12.60 -4.61 -8.24
N GLY A 90 -12.82 -4.57 -6.93
CA GLY A 90 -12.98 -5.73 -6.05
C GLY A 90 -11.68 -6.39 -5.60
N VAL A 91 -10.51 -5.79 -5.87
CA VAL A 91 -9.21 -6.32 -5.43
C VAL A 91 -8.90 -5.81 -4.02
N SER A 92 -8.51 -6.72 -3.14
CA SER A 92 -7.97 -6.39 -1.82
C SER A 92 -6.48 -6.69 -1.76
N CYS A 93 -5.69 -5.75 -1.29
CA CYS A 93 -4.24 -5.87 -1.19
C CYS A 93 -3.76 -5.58 0.23
N SER A 94 -2.67 -6.24 0.61
CA SER A 94 -1.98 -6.05 1.89
C SER A 94 -0.48 -5.87 1.68
N LEU A 95 0.12 -4.97 2.47
CA LEU A 95 1.56 -4.78 2.54
C LEU A 95 2.07 -5.14 3.92
N GLN A 96 3.22 -5.81 3.93
CA GLN A 96 3.93 -6.21 5.12
C GLN A 96 5.40 -5.82 5.01
N VAL A 97 6.02 -5.48 6.14
CA VAL A 97 7.46 -5.26 6.20
C VAL A 97 8.20 -6.52 5.79
N ARG A 98 9.17 -6.38 4.87
CA ARG A 98 10.01 -7.48 4.45
C ARG A 98 10.88 -7.94 5.62
N ALA A 99 10.84 -9.23 5.91
CA ALA A 99 11.67 -9.82 6.96
C ALA A 99 13.16 -9.52 6.71
N GLY A 100 13.86 -9.08 7.76
CA GLY A 100 15.29 -8.76 7.70
C GLY A 100 15.64 -7.43 7.02
N PHE A 101 14.66 -6.60 6.65
CA PHE A 101 14.94 -5.26 6.14
C PHE A 101 15.58 -4.38 7.24
N GLN A 102 16.69 -3.74 6.90
CA GLN A 102 17.43 -2.83 7.76
C GLN A 102 17.85 -1.60 6.96
N SER A 103 17.80 -0.44 7.60
CA SER A 103 18.37 0.79 7.06
C SER A 103 19.91 0.72 6.98
N PRO A 104 20.57 1.62 6.26
CA PRO A 104 22.04 1.73 6.25
C PRO A 104 22.66 1.93 7.64
N LYS A 105 21.89 2.46 8.60
CA LYS A 105 22.29 2.62 10.00
C LYS A 105 22.15 1.34 10.85
N GLY A 106 21.74 0.22 10.25
CA GLY A 106 21.47 -1.04 10.95
C GLY A 106 20.17 -1.05 11.75
N VAL A 107 19.32 -0.02 11.60
CA VAL A 107 18.04 0.08 12.28
C VAL A 107 16.98 -0.70 11.51
N ALA A 108 16.25 -1.58 12.19
CA ALA A 108 15.15 -2.34 11.62
C ALA A 108 13.92 -1.46 11.36
N LEU A 109 13.17 -1.79 10.31
CA LEU A 109 11.86 -1.19 10.05
C LEU A 109 10.81 -1.79 10.98
N ALA A 110 10.05 -0.94 11.67
CA ALA A 110 9.02 -1.40 12.59
C ALA A 110 7.95 -2.24 11.88
N ALA A 111 7.65 -3.42 12.43
CA ALA A 111 6.69 -4.34 11.85
C ALA A 111 5.28 -3.71 11.87
N ASN A 112 4.70 -3.54 10.69
CA ASN A 112 3.34 -3.07 10.52
C ASN A 112 2.69 -3.73 9.29
N SER A 113 1.37 -3.81 9.28
CA SER A 113 0.59 -4.29 8.15
C SER A 113 -0.37 -3.21 7.67
N TYR A 114 -0.39 -3.01 6.36
CA TYR A 114 -1.25 -2.05 5.70
C TYR A 114 -2.18 -2.76 4.74
N LYS A 115 -3.39 -2.24 4.57
CA LYS A 115 -4.41 -2.84 3.72
C LYS A 115 -5.16 -1.77 2.95
N PHE A 116 -5.48 -2.09 1.71
CA PHE A 116 -6.40 -1.30 0.90
C PHE A 116 -7.20 -2.21 -0.03
N ASN A 117 -8.29 -1.68 -0.59
CA ASN A 117 -9.09 -2.35 -1.60
C ASN A 117 -9.59 -1.36 -2.65
N THR A 118 -9.95 -1.85 -3.83
CA THR A 118 -10.36 -1.01 -4.98
C THR A 118 -11.84 -0.68 -5.07
N GLY A 119 -12.64 -1.04 -4.06
CA GLY A 119 -14.09 -0.84 -4.07
C GLY A 119 -14.80 -1.65 -5.17
N GLY A 120 -16.11 -1.43 -5.30
CA GLY A 120 -16.92 -2.04 -6.36
C GLY A 120 -16.69 -1.41 -7.73
N PRO A 121 -17.19 -2.04 -8.82
CA PRO A 121 -17.19 -1.42 -10.12
C PRO A 121 -18.09 -0.17 -10.12
N PHE A 122 -17.67 0.88 -10.82
CA PHE A 122 -18.42 2.13 -10.98
C PHE A 122 -18.66 2.45 -12.44
N VAL A 123 -19.69 3.25 -12.71
CA VAL A 123 -20.08 3.67 -14.05
C VAL A 123 -19.07 4.68 -14.59
N GLN A 124 -18.46 4.36 -15.74
CA GLN A 124 -17.57 5.24 -16.47
C GLN A 124 -18.31 6.05 -17.55
N GLN A 125 -19.26 5.41 -18.22
CA GLN A 125 -20.04 6.04 -19.29
C GLN A 125 -21.48 5.56 -19.27
N VAL A 126 -22.40 6.48 -19.53
CA VAL A 126 -23.83 6.22 -19.76
C VAL A 126 -24.15 6.56 -21.21
N ARG A 127 -24.93 5.71 -21.88
CA ARG A 127 -25.47 5.98 -23.22
C ARG A 127 -26.99 5.75 -23.24
N PRO A 128 -27.80 6.69 -23.77
CA PRO A 128 -27.42 8.03 -24.23
C PRO A 128 -26.81 8.87 -23.10
N GLY A 129 -25.99 9.86 -23.47
CA GLY A 129 -25.32 10.71 -22.49
C GLY A 129 -26.31 11.58 -21.70
N THR A 130 -25.85 12.14 -20.59
CA THR A 130 -26.67 13.05 -19.78
C THR A 130 -27.16 14.24 -20.62
N TYR A 131 -28.41 14.65 -20.42
CA TYR A 131 -29.07 15.75 -21.14
C TYR A 131 -29.26 15.53 -22.65
N GLN A 132 -29.21 14.28 -23.11
CA GLN A 132 -29.57 13.94 -24.48
C GLN A 132 -31.09 13.75 -24.61
N ARG A 133 -31.61 14.07 -25.80
CA ARG A 133 -32.99 13.74 -26.14
C ARG A 133 -33.08 12.22 -26.29
N ILE A 134 -34.06 11.62 -25.61
CA ILE A 134 -34.32 10.19 -25.65
C ILE A 134 -35.66 9.92 -26.32
N ASP A 135 -35.79 8.74 -26.90
CA ASP A 135 -37.07 8.16 -27.30
C ASP A 135 -37.76 7.49 -26.11
N GLU A 136 -39.06 7.18 -26.22
CA GLU A 136 -39.82 6.50 -25.17
C GLU A 136 -39.34 5.05 -24.94
N GLU A 137 -38.86 4.37 -25.99
CA GLU A 137 -38.36 2.98 -25.90
C GLU A 137 -36.83 2.89 -25.74
N GLN A 138 -36.20 3.98 -25.27
CA GLN A 138 -34.75 4.06 -25.19
C GLN A 138 -34.15 3.11 -24.13
N PHE A 139 -33.20 2.28 -24.56
CA PHE A 139 -32.34 1.52 -23.66
C PHE A 139 -31.17 2.35 -23.15
N PHE A 140 -30.83 2.20 -21.87
CA PHE A 140 -29.63 2.78 -21.28
C PHE A 140 -28.53 1.72 -21.18
N VAL A 141 -27.36 2.04 -21.73
CA VAL A 141 -26.17 1.19 -21.63
C VAL A 141 -25.19 1.85 -20.67
N LEU A 142 -24.81 1.11 -19.63
CA LEU A 142 -23.80 1.52 -18.67
C LEU A 142 -22.49 0.78 -18.99
N GLN A 143 -21.43 1.55 -19.23
CA GLN A 143 -20.07 1.02 -19.27
C GLN A 143 -19.44 1.21 -17.89
N LEU A 144 -19.00 0.11 -17.28
CA LEU A 144 -18.35 0.11 -15.98
C LEU A 144 -16.83 -0.09 -16.11
N ASN A 145 -16.07 0.28 -15.09
CA ASN A 145 -14.62 0.04 -15.01
C ASN A 145 -14.25 -1.44 -14.75
N GLY A 146 -15.25 -2.32 -14.61
CA GLY A 146 -15.07 -3.75 -14.43
C GLY A 146 -16.42 -4.48 -14.35
N PRO A 147 -16.42 -5.82 -14.24
CA PRO A 147 -17.64 -6.61 -14.23
C PRO A 147 -18.46 -6.35 -12.96
N ALA A 148 -19.75 -6.03 -13.13
CA ALA A 148 -20.73 -6.04 -12.04
C ALA A 148 -21.40 -7.41 -11.93
N THR A 149 -21.79 -7.80 -10.72
CA THR A 149 -22.58 -9.03 -10.53
C THR A 149 -24.04 -8.76 -10.89
N LEU A 150 -24.69 -9.72 -11.55
CA LEU A 150 -26.11 -9.58 -11.91
C LEU A 150 -26.99 -9.29 -10.69
N ALA A 151 -26.71 -9.96 -9.57
CA ALA A 151 -27.42 -9.73 -8.30
C ALA A 151 -27.27 -8.29 -7.80
N SER A 152 -26.07 -7.69 -7.90
CA SER A 152 -25.87 -6.28 -7.50
C SER A 152 -26.61 -5.29 -8.40
N LEU A 153 -26.69 -5.59 -9.71
CA LEU A 153 -27.44 -4.76 -10.65
C LEU A 153 -28.94 -4.83 -10.35
N GLN A 154 -29.49 -6.03 -10.17
CA GLN A 154 -30.91 -6.21 -9.88
C GLN A 154 -31.35 -5.57 -8.56
N SER A 155 -30.46 -5.42 -7.58
CA SER A 155 -30.78 -4.77 -6.31
C SER A 155 -30.63 -3.26 -6.31
N ASN A 156 -29.97 -2.68 -7.33
CA ASN A 156 -29.65 -1.24 -7.38
C ASN A 156 -30.15 -0.53 -8.65
N VAL A 157 -30.83 -1.25 -9.56
CA VAL A 157 -31.44 -0.70 -10.78
C VAL A 157 -32.94 -0.96 -10.72
N TRP A 158 -33.75 0.07 -10.97
CA TRP A 158 -35.22 0.04 -10.97
C TRP A 158 -35.80 0.28 -12.36
#